data_AF-A0A3B6EB55-F1
#
_entry.id   AF-A0A3B6EB55-F1
#
_cell.length_a   1.000
_cell.length_b   1.000
_cell.length_c   1.000
_cell.angle_alpha   90.00
_cell.angle_beta   90.00
_cell.angle_gamma   90.00
#
_symmetry.space_group_name_H-M   'P 1'
#
loop_
_entity.id
_entity.type
_entity.pdbx_description
1 polymer ?
#
loop_
_entity_poly.entity_id
_entity_poly.type
_entity_poly.pdbx_seq_one_letter_code
_entity_poly.pdbx_strand_id
1 'polypeptide(L)'
;MASTALSMKLLIDTKAQRVLFAEASKDVVDFLFSLLSLPVGTAVKLLGKEAMVGCVGNLYGSVEKLDSTYVQPDAAKDALLHPAVLSPAAGTKMFRLTQPSSGQSKGFFKCSYSGCTSYVTDTSGTMCQCGRGCSMTTAMHFIPGNGKVAASVGTKGFVQGIVTYTVMDDLAVTPMSSISSITLLNTFAVKDLSALQEKTVQLGYDEGLEILKASLQSKTVLTDVFLKAPSSA
;
A
#
# COMPACT_ATOMS: atom_id res chain seq x y z
N MET A 1 -18.94 -9.66 -5.44
CA MET A 1 -18.27 -9.54 -4.13
C MET A 1 -18.35 -8.08 -3.73
N ALA A 2 -19.12 -7.75 -2.69
CA ALA A 2 -19.24 -6.38 -2.21
C ALA A 2 -17.86 -5.88 -1.79
N SER A 3 -17.38 -4.81 -2.45
CA SER A 3 -16.18 -4.10 -2.03
C SER A 3 -16.52 -3.37 -0.74
N THR A 4 -16.11 -3.90 0.41
CA THR A 4 -16.22 -3.19 1.68
C THR A 4 -15.33 -1.96 1.59
N ALA A 5 -15.95 -0.78 1.59
CA ALA A 5 -15.22 0.48 1.67
C ALA A 5 -14.37 0.48 2.95
N LEU A 6 -13.08 0.76 2.81
CA LEU A 6 -12.18 0.90 3.95
C LEU A 6 -12.61 2.14 4.74
N SER A 7 -12.54 2.08 6.07
CA SER A 7 -12.86 3.24 6.92
C SER A 7 -11.96 3.29 8.14
N MET A 8 -11.73 4.49 8.64
CA MET A 8 -10.98 4.75 9.87
C MET A 8 -11.63 5.89 10.65
N LYS A 9 -11.37 5.93 11.96
CA LYS A 9 -11.89 6.97 12.85
C LYS A 9 -10.80 7.97 13.16
N LEU A 10 -11.00 9.23 12.83
CA LEU A 10 -10.09 10.32 13.12
C LEU A 10 -10.43 10.93 14.48
N LEU A 11 -9.42 11.23 15.29
CA LEU A 11 -9.55 12.13 16.43
C LEU A 11 -8.99 13.50 16.03
N ILE A 12 -9.87 14.50 15.99
CA ILE A 12 -9.59 15.84 15.47
C ILE A 12 -9.57 16.84 16.62
N ASP A 13 -8.56 17.70 16.64
CA ASP A 13 -8.57 18.93 17.45
C ASP A 13 -9.23 20.04 16.62
N THR A 14 -10.47 20.38 16.98
CA THR A 14 -11.27 21.37 16.23
C THR A 14 -10.77 22.80 16.42
N LYS A 15 -10.01 23.10 17.48
CA LYS A 15 -9.43 24.44 17.68
C LYS A 15 -8.18 24.61 16.81
N ALA A 16 -7.33 23.59 16.76
CA ALA A 16 -6.13 23.60 15.94
C ALA A 16 -6.37 23.19 14.48
N GLN A 17 -7.59 22.73 14.15
CA GLN A 17 -7.98 22.23 12.81
C GLN A 17 -7.01 21.18 12.28
N ARG A 18 -6.64 20.21 13.13
CA ARG A 18 -5.71 19.12 12.78
C ARG A 18 -6.20 17.77 13.28
N VAL A 19 -5.80 16.72 12.57
CA VAL A 19 -5.93 15.34 13.04
C VAL A 19 -4.81 15.06 14.04
N LEU A 20 -5.14 14.51 15.21
CA LEU A 20 -4.15 14.08 16.20
C LEU A 20 -3.66 12.67 15.86
N PHE A 21 -4.61 11.76 15.62
CA PHE A 21 -4.36 10.41 15.15
C PHE A 21 -5.68 9.79 14.65
N ALA A 22 -5.57 8.62 14.02
CA ALA A 22 -6.68 7.81 13.61
C ALA A 22 -6.60 6.41 14.24
N GLU A 23 -7.77 5.84 14.54
CA GLU A 23 -7.95 4.43 14.81
C GLU A 23 -8.28 3.72 13.49
N ALA A 24 -7.44 2.77 13.10
CA ALA A 24 -7.50 2.06 11.84
C ALA A 24 -7.55 0.54 12.03
N SER A 25 -8.32 -0.13 11.17
CA SER A 25 -8.33 -1.59 11.09
C SER A 25 -7.09 -2.11 10.36
N LYS A 26 -6.85 -3.42 10.46
CA LYS A 26 -5.83 -4.11 9.67
C LYS A 26 -5.89 -3.75 8.18
N ASP A 27 -7.07 -3.70 7.57
CA ASP A 27 -7.16 -3.54 6.11
C ASP A 27 -6.75 -2.13 5.66
N VAL A 28 -6.99 -1.12 6.49
CA VAL A 28 -6.47 0.24 6.27
C VAL A 28 -4.96 0.28 6.42
N VAL A 29 -4.40 -0.34 7.47
CA VAL A 29 -2.95 -0.40 7.67
C VAL A 29 -2.25 -1.17 6.57
N ASP A 30 -2.85 -2.28 6.13
CA ASP A 30 -2.33 -3.05 5.01
C ASP A 30 -2.28 -2.22 3.73
N PHE A 31 -3.31 -1.39 3.50
CA PHE A 31 -3.29 -0.44 2.40
C PHE A 31 -2.14 0.58 2.56
N LEU A 32 -1.97 1.19 3.74
CA LEU A 32 -0.89 2.16 3.96
C LEU A 32 0.50 1.53 3.76
N PHE A 33 0.72 0.32 4.25
CA PHE A 33 1.97 -0.40 4.04
C PHE A 33 2.15 -0.85 2.60
N SER A 34 1.07 -1.15 1.86
CA SER A 34 1.18 -1.46 0.43
C SER A 34 1.78 -0.32 -0.39
N LEU A 35 1.74 0.93 0.09
CA LEU A 35 2.42 2.05 -0.58
C LEU A 35 3.94 1.84 -0.67
N LEU A 36 4.56 1.13 0.29
CA LEU A 36 5.98 0.79 0.27
C LEU A 36 6.33 -0.28 -0.77
N SER A 37 5.34 -1.01 -1.31
CA SER A 37 5.57 -1.94 -2.41
C SER A 37 5.77 -1.25 -3.77
N LEU A 38 5.44 0.04 -3.86
CA LEU A 38 5.76 0.88 -5.01
C LEU A 38 7.25 1.23 -5.04
N PRO A 39 7.80 1.70 -6.17
CA PRO A 39 9.18 2.17 -6.26
C PRO A 39 9.56 3.25 -5.23
N VAL A 40 8.58 3.92 -4.60
CA VAL A 40 8.81 4.82 -3.48
C VAL A 40 9.45 4.11 -2.28
N GLY A 41 9.07 2.87 -1.97
CA GLY A 41 9.71 2.11 -0.88
C GLY A 41 11.18 1.84 -1.18
N THR A 42 11.52 1.58 -2.44
CA THR A 42 12.91 1.50 -2.89
C THR A 42 13.65 2.83 -2.70
N ALA A 43 13.00 3.96 -3.02
CA ALA A 43 13.58 5.28 -2.80
C ALA A 43 13.84 5.56 -1.31
N VAL A 44 12.89 5.23 -0.42
CA VAL A 44 13.08 5.37 1.04
C VAL A 44 14.26 4.54 1.52
N LYS A 45 14.41 3.32 1.03
CA LYS A 45 15.54 2.46 1.37
C LYS A 45 16.89 3.04 0.93
N LEU A 46 16.95 3.63 -0.26
CA LEU A 46 18.19 4.20 -0.81
C LEU A 46 18.59 5.52 -0.13
N LEU A 47 17.61 6.37 0.13
CA LEU A 47 17.82 7.69 0.74
C LEU A 47 17.94 7.61 2.27
N GLY A 48 17.30 6.61 2.87
CA GLY A 48 17.08 6.53 4.31
C GLY A 48 15.78 7.23 4.73
N LYS A 49 15.08 6.65 5.71
CA LYS A 49 13.77 7.13 6.19
C LYS A 49 13.78 8.58 6.69
N GLU A 50 14.84 9.01 7.36
CA GLU A 50 14.95 10.36 7.94
C GLU A 50 15.22 11.44 6.88
N ALA A 51 15.84 11.07 5.76
CA ALA A 51 16.13 11.97 4.65
C ALA A 51 14.99 12.04 3.62
N MET A 52 14.00 11.16 3.73
CA MET A 52 12.86 11.11 2.81
C MET A 52 11.95 12.32 3.02
N VAL A 53 11.51 12.93 1.91
CA VAL A 53 10.53 14.01 1.93
C VAL A 53 9.13 13.43 2.20
N GLY A 54 8.35 14.13 3.03
CA GLY A 54 7.00 13.72 3.41
C GLY A 54 6.96 12.70 4.54
N CYS A 55 6.04 11.75 4.44
CA CYS A 55 5.68 10.76 5.47
C CYS A 55 6.01 9.31 5.12
N VAL A 56 6.43 9.00 3.89
CA VAL A 56 6.70 7.60 3.50
C VAL A 56 7.85 7.00 4.32
N GLY A 57 8.81 7.82 4.76
CA GLY A 57 9.85 7.42 5.71
C GLY A 57 9.29 6.92 7.04
N ASN A 58 8.23 7.57 7.55
CA ASN A 58 7.57 7.17 8.80
C ASN A 58 6.87 5.82 8.65
N LEU A 59 6.19 5.57 7.53
CA LEU A 59 5.59 4.27 7.23
C LEU A 59 6.64 3.17 7.23
N TYR A 60 7.77 3.39 6.56
CA TYR A 60 8.89 2.45 6.54
C TYR A 60 9.44 2.21 7.95
N GLY A 61 9.67 3.28 8.72
CA GLY A 61 10.13 3.19 10.10
C GLY A 61 9.14 2.49 11.03
N SER A 62 7.84 2.60 10.78
CA SER A 62 6.81 1.85 11.50
C SER A 62 6.89 0.36 11.22
N VAL A 63 7.07 -0.06 9.96
CA VAL A 63 7.27 -1.47 9.61
C VAL A 63 8.50 -2.02 10.33
N GLU A 64 9.62 -1.29 10.36
CA GLU A 64 10.83 -1.71 11.09
C GLU A 64 10.56 -1.93 12.58
N LYS A 65 9.91 -0.96 13.24
CA LYS A 65 9.65 -0.95 14.69
C LYS A 65 8.53 -1.89 15.13
N LEU A 66 7.63 -2.29 14.24
CA LEU A 66 6.53 -3.20 14.55
C LEU A 66 7.07 -4.55 14.98
N ASP A 67 6.67 -4.97 16.18
CA ASP A 67 7.05 -6.26 16.74
C ASP A 67 6.51 -7.42 15.90
N SER A 68 7.25 -8.53 15.87
CA SER A 68 6.87 -9.75 15.14
C SER A 68 5.49 -10.30 15.53
N THR A 69 5.03 -10.02 16.76
CA THR A 69 3.68 -10.38 17.24
C THR A 69 2.58 -9.65 16.47
N TYR A 70 2.85 -8.52 15.82
CA TYR A 70 1.83 -7.75 15.08
C TYR A 70 1.93 -7.89 13.56
N VAL A 71 2.97 -8.57 13.07
CA VAL A 71 3.26 -8.74 11.65
C VAL A 71 3.01 -10.19 11.25
N GLN A 72 2.45 -10.43 10.07
CA GLN A 72 2.34 -11.79 9.54
C GLN A 72 3.75 -12.36 9.27
N PRO A 73 3.97 -13.68 9.46
CA PRO A 73 5.32 -14.27 9.52
C PRO A 73 6.24 -13.85 8.36
N ASP A 74 7.49 -13.52 8.76
CA ASP A 74 8.69 -12.96 8.10
C ASP A 74 8.66 -12.58 6.60
N ALA A 75 8.07 -13.37 5.72
CA ALA A 75 8.04 -13.06 4.28
C ALA A 75 7.31 -11.74 3.95
N ALA A 76 6.37 -11.30 4.79
CA ALA A 76 5.62 -10.06 4.59
C ALA A 76 6.42 -8.80 4.97
N LYS A 77 7.23 -8.87 6.03
CA LYS A 77 8.01 -7.73 6.54
C LYS A 77 9.20 -7.45 5.63
N ASP A 78 9.93 -8.49 5.25
CA ASP A 78 11.06 -8.37 4.33
C ASP A 78 10.63 -7.89 2.95
N ALA A 79 9.46 -8.30 2.45
CA ALA A 79 8.95 -7.82 1.17
C ALA A 79 8.65 -6.30 1.16
N LEU A 80 8.24 -5.73 2.30
CA LEU A 80 8.00 -4.28 2.45
C LEU A 80 9.29 -3.48 2.63
N LEU A 81 10.27 -4.04 3.34
CA LEU A 81 11.57 -3.39 3.58
C LEU A 81 12.54 -3.56 2.40
N HIS A 82 12.35 -4.61 1.61
CA HIS A 82 13.14 -4.96 0.44
C HIS A 82 12.24 -5.14 -0.78
N PRO A 83 11.53 -4.09 -1.24
CA PRO A 83 10.69 -4.19 -2.42
C PRO A 83 11.58 -4.52 -3.62
N ALA A 84 11.45 -5.74 -4.14
CA ALA A 84 12.02 -6.10 -5.42
C ALA A 84 11.23 -5.34 -6.48
N VAL A 85 11.93 -4.59 -7.34
CA VAL A 85 11.31 -3.98 -8.52
C VAL A 85 10.78 -5.14 -9.36
N LEU A 86 9.47 -5.40 -9.25
CA LEU A 86 8.82 -6.44 -10.02
C LEU A 86 8.96 -6.07 -11.49
N SER A 87 9.53 -6.98 -12.28
CA SER A 87 9.51 -6.88 -13.74
C SER A 87 8.07 -6.60 -14.18
N PRO A 88 7.83 -5.66 -15.13
CA PRO A 88 6.49 -5.26 -15.56
C PRO A 88 5.56 -6.43 -15.93
N ALA A 89 6.11 -7.62 -16.23
CA ALA A 89 5.37 -8.83 -16.56
C ALA A 89 4.46 -9.36 -15.43
N ALA A 90 4.79 -9.11 -14.15
CA ALA A 90 4.00 -9.58 -13.02
C ALA A 90 2.98 -8.52 -12.60
N GLY A 91 1.82 -8.51 -13.26
CA GLY A 91 0.67 -7.66 -12.90
C GLY A 91 0.16 -7.97 -11.49
N THR A 92 0.76 -7.33 -10.49
CA THR A 92 0.27 -7.34 -9.11
C THR A 92 -0.69 -6.16 -8.97
N LYS A 93 -1.95 -6.45 -8.63
CA LYS A 93 -2.92 -5.44 -8.19
C LYS A 93 -2.44 -4.89 -6.83
N MET A 94 -1.46 -3.98 -6.87
CA MET A 94 -0.85 -3.38 -5.67
C MET A 94 -1.86 -2.52 -4.90
N PHE A 95 -2.79 -1.88 -5.59
CA PHE A 95 -3.88 -1.13 -4.99
C PHE A 95 -5.13 -2.02 -4.91
N ARG A 96 -5.46 -2.49 -3.70
CA ARG A 96 -6.74 -3.16 -3.41
C ARG A 96 -7.93 -2.19 -3.35
N LEU A 97 -7.77 -0.96 -3.84
CA LEU A 97 -8.87 -0.02 -4.01
C LEU A 97 -9.60 -0.34 -5.31
N THR A 98 -10.93 -0.16 -5.32
CA THR A 98 -11.79 -0.50 -6.46
C THR A 98 -11.47 0.39 -7.66
N GLN A 99 -10.46 0.00 -8.43
CA GLN A 99 -10.09 0.70 -9.65
C GLN A 99 -11.15 0.46 -10.74
N PRO A 100 -11.54 1.47 -11.53
CA PRO A 100 -12.29 1.24 -12.76
C PRO A 100 -11.43 0.38 -13.70
N SER A 101 -11.89 -0.85 -13.93
CA SER A 101 -11.09 -1.87 -14.60
C SER A 101 -10.88 -1.56 -16.08
N SER A 102 -9.67 -1.16 -16.48
CA SER A 102 -9.15 -1.47 -17.82
C SER A 102 -8.47 -2.84 -17.76
N GLY A 103 -9.29 -3.89 -17.85
CA GLY A 103 -8.80 -5.28 -17.89
C GLY A 103 -8.06 -5.56 -19.19
N GLN A 104 -6.77 -5.24 -19.26
CA GLN A 104 -5.91 -5.80 -20.30
C GLN A 104 -5.20 -7.02 -19.72
N SER A 105 -5.69 -8.21 -20.07
CA SER A 105 -4.91 -9.44 -19.93
C SER A 105 -3.65 -9.29 -20.77
N LYS A 106 -2.47 -9.27 -20.15
CA LYS A 106 -1.20 -9.33 -20.88
C LYS A 106 -1.13 -10.66 -21.61
N GLY A 107 -1.22 -10.62 -22.94
CA GLY A 107 -1.04 -11.79 -23.80
C GLY A 107 0.43 -12.10 -23.92
N PHE A 108 0.81 -13.36 -23.72
CA PHE A 108 2.15 -13.83 -24.08
C PHE A 108 2.08 -14.41 -25.48
N PHE A 109 3.14 -14.28 -26.26
CA PHE A 109 3.25 -14.82 -27.60
C PHE A 109 4.43 -15.77 -27.67
N LYS A 110 4.27 -16.86 -28.42
CA LYS A 110 5.35 -17.78 -28.77
C LYS A 110 5.58 -17.78 -30.27
N CYS A 111 6.70 -18.39 -30.66
CA CYS A 111 6.94 -18.71 -32.04
C CYS A 111 5.90 -19.72 -32.55
N SER A 112 5.40 -19.50 -33.77
CA SER A 112 4.50 -20.46 -34.43
C SER A 112 5.22 -21.75 -34.85
N TYR A 113 6.54 -21.74 -34.90
CA TYR A 113 7.35 -22.89 -35.31
C TYR A 113 7.48 -23.90 -34.16
N SER A 114 7.14 -25.17 -34.42
CA SER A 114 7.14 -26.25 -33.42
C SER A 114 8.50 -26.51 -32.76
N GLY A 115 9.61 -26.20 -33.45
CA GLY A 115 10.97 -26.32 -32.92
C GLY A 115 11.46 -25.11 -32.11
N CYS A 116 10.66 -24.03 -31.96
CA CYS A 116 11.05 -22.81 -31.26
C CYS A 116 10.02 -22.45 -30.14
N THR A 117 9.44 -23.44 -29.48
CA THR A 117 8.38 -23.25 -28.46
C THR A 117 8.91 -22.76 -27.11
N SER A 118 10.22 -22.85 -26.87
CA SER A 118 10.87 -22.45 -25.62
C SER A 118 11.02 -20.94 -25.46
N TYR A 119 10.86 -20.16 -26.54
CA TYR A 119 10.96 -18.71 -26.51
C TYR A 119 9.57 -18.09 -26.35
N VAL A 120 9.45 -17.14 -25.41
CA VAL A 120 8.20 -16.42 -25.10
C VAL A 120 8.48 -14.92 -25.08
N THR A 121 7.53 -14.13 -25.56
CA THR A 121 7.55 -12.66 -25.52
C THR A 121 6.20 -12.14 -25.04
N ASP A 122 6.16 -10.93 -24.53
CA ASP A 122 4.94 -10.18 -24.22
C ASP A 122 4.46 -9.30 -25.39
N THR A 123 5.24 -9.25 -26.49
CA THR A 123 4.99 -8.38 -27.64
C THR A 123 4.83 -9.20 -28.93
N SER A 124 3.64 -9.13 -29.54
CA SER A 124 3.35 -9.80 -30.81
C SER A 124 4.24 -9.25 -31.93
N GLY A 125 4.77 -10.16 -32.76
CA GLY A 125 5.60 -9.81 -33.91
C GLY A 125 7.10 -9.68 -33.61
N THR A 126 7.52 -9.90 -32.37
CA THR A 126 8.95 -9.95 -32.01
C THR A 126 9.64 -11.09 -32.76
N MET A 127 10.85 -10.83 -33.27
CA MET A 127 11.65 -11.89 -33.90
C MET A 127 12.13 -12.91 -32.88
N CYS A 128 11.93 -14.19 -33.19
CA CYS A 128 12.33 -15.31 -32.36
C CYS A 128 13.85 -15.52 -32.43
N GLN A 129 14.49 -15.65 -31.27
CA GLN A 129 15.94 -15.86 -31.16
C GLN A 129 16.41 -17.29 -31.49
N CYS A 130 15.58 -18.11 -32.15
CA CYS A 130 15.97 -19.47 -32.53
C CYS A 130 16.85 -19.55 -33.80
N GLY A 131 17.38 -18.42 -34.28
CA GLY A 131 18.30 -18.34 -35.42
C GLY A 131 17.65 -18.55 -36.80
N ARG A 132 16.32 -18.62 -36.88
CA ARG A 132 15.56 -18.94 -38.11
C ARG A 132 14.71 -17.78 -38.66
N GLY A 133 14.82 -16.58 -38.07
CA GLY A 133 14.06 -15.40 -38.52
C GLY A 133 12.53 -15.50 -38.35
N CYS A 134 12.03 -16.40 -37.50
CA CYS A 134 10.60 -16.56 -37.27
C CYS A 134 10.03 -15.41 -36.44
N SER A 135 8.75 -15.06 -36.63
CA SER A 135 8.06 -14.07 -35.81
C SER A 135 7.19 -14.72 -34.73
N MET A 136 7.13 -14.10 -33.55
CA MET A 136 6.35 -14.57 -32.40
C MET A 136 4.96 -13.96 -32.42
N THR A 137 4.02 -14.61 -33.09
CA THR A 137 2.64 -14.12 -33.26
C THR A 137 1.58 -15.02 -32.62
N THR A 138 1.97 -16.21 -32.15
CA THR A 138 1.02 -17.18 -31.59
C THR A 138 0.72 -16.83 -30.15
N ALA A 139 -0.49 -16.34 -29.88
CA ALA A 139 -0.93 -16.02 -28.53
C ALA A 139 -0.95 -17.28 -27.63
N MET A 140 -0.51 -17.10 -26.40
CA MET A 140 -0.50 -18.09 -25.33
C MET A 140 -1.50 -17.69 -24.27
N HIS A 141 -2.19 -18.69 -23.74
CA HIS A 141 -2.99 -18.53 -22.54
C HIS A 141 -2.08 -18.67 -21.32
N PHE A 142 -1.86 -17.56 -20.64
CA PHE A 142 -1.19 -17.60 -19.34
C PHE A 142 -2.14 -18.19 -18.31
N ILE A 143 -1.82 -19.41 -17.87
CA ILE A 143 -2.43 -20.02 -16.71
C ILE A 143 -1.53 -19.67 -15.53
N PRO A 144 -1.93 -18.75 -14.64
CA PRO A 144 -1.15 -18.49 -13.43
C PRO A 144 -0.97 -19.81 -12.67
N GLY A 145 0.28 -20.15 -12.34
CA GLY A 145 0.57 -21.41 -11.66
C GLY A 145 -0.17 -21.47 -10.32
N ASN A 146 -0.84 -22.59 -10.04
CA ASN A 146 -1.42 -22.93 -8.74
C ASN A 146 -0.36 -23.25 -7.68
N GLY A 147 0.84 -22.67 -7.81
CA GLY A 147 1.91 -22.80 -6.84
C GLY A 147 1.33 -22.44 -5.48
N LYS A 148 1.21 -23.45 -4.62
CA LYS A 148 0.94 -23.25 -3.20
C LYS A 148 2.17 -22.57 -2.60
N VAL A 149 2.39 -21.29 -2.90
CA VAL A 149 2.62 -20.37 -1.79
C VAL A 149 1.38 -20.55 -0.96
N ALA A 150 1.52 -21.19 0.20
CA ALA A 150 0.40 -21.47 1.08
C ALA A 150 -0.36 -20.17 1.28
N ALA A 151 -1.44 -20.00 0.52
CA ALA A 151 -2.57 -19.20 0.94
C ALA A 151 -3.18 -20.03 2.06
N SER A 152 -2.54 -19.96 3.23
CA SER A 152 -3.23 -20.25 4.47
C SER A 152 -4.52 -19.46 4.40
N VAL A 153 -5.64 -20.15 4.62
CA VAL A 153 -6.94 -19.54 4.82
C VAL A 153 -6.92 -18.92 6.23
N GLY A 154 -6.01 -17.96 6.40
CA GLY A 154 -5.67 -17.24 7.61
C GLY A 154 -5.00 -15.92 7.21
N THR A 155 -5.84 -14.90 7.00
CA THR A 155 -5.51 -13.46 6.87
C THR A 155 -4.44 -13.05 5.84
N LYS A 156 -4.86 -12.84 4.57
CA LYS A 156 -4.05 -12.16 3.54
C LYS A 156 -3.82 -10.68 3.89
N GLY A 157 -2.73 -10.36 4.58
CA GLY A 157 -2.34 -9.00 4.96
C GLY A 157 -0.92 -8.91 5.51
N PHE A 158 -0.45 -7.70 5.80
CA PHE A 158 0.86 -7.46 6.42
C PHE A 158 0.77 -7.54 7.94
N VAL A 159 -0.33 -7.06 8.52
CA VAL A 159 -0.50 -6.98 9.98
C VAL A 159 -1.56 -7.94 10.53
N GLN A 160 -1.62 -8.11 11.85
CA GLN A 160 -2.62 -8.97 12.50
C GLN A 160 -4.03 -8.38 12.50
N GLY A 161 -5.02 -9.21 12.20
CA GLY A 161 -6.42 -8.76 12.00
C GLY A 161 -7.21 -8.54 13.28
N ILE A 162 -6.74 -9.05 14.40
CA ILE A 162 -7.40 -8.95 15.71
C ILE A 162 -7.04 -7.66 16.45
N VAL A 163 -6.18 -6.82 15.87
CA VAL A 163 -5.61 -5.62 16.50
C VAL A 163 -6.07 -4.38 15.73
N THR A 164 -6.43 -3.33 16.46
CA THR A 164 -6.58 -1.98 15.93
C THR A 164 -5.26 -1.23 16.03
N TYR A 165 -5.04 -0.32 15.10
CA TYR A 165 -3.79 0.41 14.99
C TYR A 165 -4.05 1.91 15.14
N THR A 166 -3.12 2.58 15.78
CA THR A 166 -3.04 4.04 15.78
C THR A 166 -2.23 4.48 14.57
N VAL A 167 -2.80 5.35 13.75
CA VAL A 167 -2.14 6.00 12.61
C VAL A 167 -2.04 7.49 12.91
N MET A 168 -0.82 8.01 13.03
CA MET A 168 -0.58 9.43 13.27
C MET A 168 -0.82 10.24 11.99
N ASP A 169 -0.94 11.57 12.13
CA ASP A 169 -1.13 12.48 10.99
C ASP A 169 0.02 12.39 9.97
N ASP A 170 1.21 12.04 10.43
CA ASP A 170 2.40 11.81 9.62
C ASP A 170 2.54 10.35 9.10
N LEU A 171 1.43 9.60 9.14
CA LEU A 171 1.31 8.18 8.78
C LEU A 171 2.15 7.20 9.61
N ALA A 172 2.77 7.62 10.72
CA ALA A 172 3.39 6.67 11.63
C ALA A 172 2.31 5.72 12.20
N VAL A 173 2.55 4.41 12.08
CA VAL A 173 1.67 3.34 12.54
C VAL A 173 2.24 2.65 13.77
N THR A 174 1.40 2.46 14.79
CA THR A 174 1.69 1.63 15.97
C THR A 174 0.46 0.82 16.38
N PRO A 175 0.60 -0.31 17.10
CA PRO A 175 -0.53 -0.96 17.73
C PRO A 175 -1.29 0.01 18.64
N MET A 176 -2.63 -0.04 18.63
CA MET A 176 -3.44 0.84 19.45
C MET A 176 -3.36 0.43 20.92
N SER A 177 -3.24 1.43 21.80
CA SER A 177 -3.26 1.26 23.25
C SER A 177 -3.97 2.45 23.86
N SER A 178 -5.03 2.21 24.63
CA SER A 178 -5.81 3.29 25.26
C SER A 178 -4.96 4.17 26.18
N ILE A 179 -3.97 3.59 26.88
CA ILE A 179 -3.04 4.34 27.74
C ILE A 179 -2.11 5.21 26.88
N SER A 180 -1.63 4.69 25.75
CA SER A 180 -0.80 5.45 24.82
C SER A 180 -1.60 6.59 24.18
N SER A 181 -2.87 6.38 23.84
CA SER A 181 -3.75 7.43 23.34
C SER A 181 -3.92 8.58 24.34
N ILE A 182 -4.06 8.30 25.63
CA ILE A 182 -4.11 9.33 26.69
C ILE A 182 -2.79 10.09 26.76
N THR A 183 -1.66 9.38 26.69
CA THR A 183 -0.31 9.98 26.68
C THR A 183 -0.12 10.88 25.45
N LEU A 184 -0.66 10.47 24.32
CA LEU A 184 -0.62 11.22 23.07
C LEU A 184 -1.42 12.54 23.17
N LEU A 185 -2.59 12.54 23.83
CA LEU A 185 -3.34 13.77 24.09
C LEU A 185 -2.52 14.79 24.89
N ASN A 186 -1.77 14.32 25.89
CA ASN A 186 -0.86 15.18 26.65
C ASN A 186 0.32 15.66 25.80
N THR A 187 0.88 14.78 24.96
CA THR A 187 1.97 15.12 24.01
C THR A 187 1.55 16.21 23.03
N PHE A 188 0.30 16.19 22.59
CA PHE A 188 -0.29 17.23 21.74
C PHE A 188 -0.75 18.46 22.51
N ALA A 189 -0.52 18.53 23.82
CA ALA A 189 -0.91 19.60 24.72
C ALA A 189 -2.42 19.91 24.70
N VAL A 190 -3.25 18.86 24.54
CA VAL A 190 -4.72 19.00 24.59
C VAL A 190 -5.14 19.25 26.03
N LYS A 191 -5.60 20.47 26.31
CA LYS A 191 -6.09 20.88 27.65
C LYS A 191 -7.60 20.79 27.79
N ASP A 192 -8.30 20.86 26.67
CA ASP A 192 -9.77 20.91 26.61
C ASP A 192 -10.28 19.80 25.71
N LEU A 193 -10.77 18.72 26.33
CA LEU A 193 -11.31 17.56 25.62
C LEU A 193 -12.62 17.88 24.91
N SER A 194 -13.34 18.95 25.28
CA SER A 194 -14.57 19.36 24.59
C SER A 194 -14.31 19.87 23.16
N ALA A 195 -13.06 20.21 22.86
CA ALA A 195 -12.62 20.61 21.52
C ALA A 195 -12.23 19.40 20.63
N LEU A 196 -12.26 18.18 21.17
CA LEU A 196 -11.96 16.98 20.40
C LEU A 196 -13.21 16.44 19.71
N GLN A 197 -13.05 16.00 18.47
CA GLN A 197 -14.11 15.41 17.68
C GLN A 197 -13.66 14.08 17.08
N GLU A 198 -14.48 13.04 17.26
CA GLU A 198 -14.37 11.80 16.49
C GLU A 198 -15.07 12.00 15.13
N LYS A 199 -14.39 11.61 14.04
CA LYS A 199 -14.97 11.61 12.69
C LYS A 199 -14.58 10.34 11.95
N THR A 200 -15.56 9.53 11.59
CA THR A 200 -15.33 8.39 10.70
C THR A 200 -15.20 8.88 9.25
N VAL A 201 -14.13 8.46 8.58
CA VAL A 201 -13.90 8.74 7.16
C VAL A 201 -13.82 7.45 6.37
N GLN A 202 -14.24 7.51 5.10
CA GLN A 202 -14.09 6.41 4.16
C GLN A 202 -12.83 6.61 3.32
N LEU A 203 -12.18 5.50 3.02
CA LEU A 203 -10.97 5.44 2.22
C LEU A 203 -11.32 4.71 0.92
N GLY A 204 -11.71 5.49 -0.08
CA GLY A 204 -11.94 5.04 -1.44
C GLY A 204 -10.69 5.17 -2.31
N TYR A 205 -10.88 5.01 -3.61
CA TYR A 205 -9.79 5.13 -4.59
C TYR A 205 -9.18 6.54 -4.60
N ASP A 206 -10.02 7.57 -4.63
CA ASP A 206 -9.58 8.97 -4.71
C ASP A 206 -8.89 9.40 -3.41
N GLU A 207 -9.43 9.05 -2.25
CA GLU A 207 -8.78 9.32 -0.97
C GLU A 207 -7.45 8.58 -0.84
N GLY A 208 -7.38 7.34 -1.35
CA GLY A 208 -6.12 6.58 -1.37
C GLY A 208 -5.04 7.23 -2.24
N LEU A 209 -5.42 7.81 -3.38
CA LEU A 209 -4.50 8.54 -4.25
C LEU A 209 -4.05 9.86 -3.62
N GLU A 210 -4.95 10.59 -2.96
CA GLU A 210 -4.60 11.82 -2.25
C GLU A 210 -3.72 11.52 -1.03
N ILE A 211 -3.94 10.42 -0.29
CA ILE A 211 -3.00 9.97 0.76
C ILE A 211 -1.63 9.67 0.16
N LEU A 212 -1.55 8.94 -0.96
CA LEU A 212 -0.27 8.67 -1.61
C LEU A 212 0.44 9.97 -1.98
N LYS A 213 -0.26 10.89 -2.66
CA LYS A 213 0.29 12.18 -3.07
C LYS A 213 0.76 13.02 -1.87
N ALA A 214 -0.09 13.19 -0.86
CA ALA A 214 0.24 13.94 0.35
C ALA A 214 1.40 13.29 1.11
N SER A 215 1.48 11.95 1.15
CA SER A 215 2.58 11.24 1.82
C SER A 215 3.95 11.53 1.23
N LEU A 216 4.03 11.95 -0.03
CA LEU A 216 5.29 12.30 -0.71
C LEU A 216 5.71 13.75 -0.50
N GLN A 217 4.84 14.60 0.08
CA GLN A 217 5.00 16.05 0.06
C GLN A 217 4.81 16.69 1.44
N SER A 218 3.96 16.11 2.28
CA SER A 218 3.51 16.71 3.54
C SER A 218 3.90 15.85 4.74
N LYS A 219 3.89 16.48 5.92
CA LYS A 219 4.04 15.85 7.24
C LYS A 219 2.71 15.68 7.98
N THR A 220 1.61 16.19 7.43
CA THR A 220 0.27 16.22 8.05
C THR A 220 -0.76 15.64 7.09
N VAL A 221 -0.56 14.39 6.70
CA VAL A 221 -1.27 13.74 5.59
C VAL A 221 -2.76 13.60 5.87
N LEU A 222 -3.15 13.16 7.08
CA LEU A 222 -4.57 12.95 7.40
C LEU A 222 -5.30 14.30 7.51
N THR A 223 -4.65 15.31 8.07
CA THR A 223 -5.16 16.69 8.09
C THR A 223 -5.34 17.23 6.67
N ASP A 224 -4.35 17.03 5.80
CA ASP A 224 -4.37 17.54 4.43
C ASP A 224 -5.45 16.87 3.58
N VAL A 225 -5.66 15.56 3.74
CA VAL A 225 -6.62 14.81 2.94
C VAL A 225 -8.06 14.96 3.46
N PHE A 226 -8.26 14.99 4.79
CA PHE A 226 -9.62 14.88 5.36
C PHE A 226 -10.17 16.17 5.99
N LEU A 227 -9.33 17.20 6.21
CA LEU A 227 -9.74 18.47 6.80
C LEU A 227 -9.54 19.68 5.88
N LYS A 228 -8.53 19.70 5.01
CA LYS A 228 -8.36 20.80 4.05
C LYS A 228 -9.39 20.71 2.93
N ALA A 229 -9.89 21.87 2.50
CA ALA A 229 -10.75 21.94 1.32
C ALA A 229 -9.98 21.45 0.08
N PRO A 230 -10.62 20.75 -0.87
CA PRO A 230 -9.96 20.32 -2.09
C PRO A 230 -9.36 21.55 -2.77
N SER A 231 -8.04 21.55 -2.97
CA SER A 231 -7.37 22.59 -3.73
C SER A 231 -7.95 22.56 -5.15
N SER A 232 -8.77 23.55 -5.48
CA SER A 232 -9.26 23.79 -6.83
C SER A 232 -8.06 23.77 -7.78
N ALA A 233 -8.01 22.77 -8.65
CA ALA A 233 -7.09 22.74 -9.78
C ALA A 233 -7.57 23.69 -10.87
#